data_AF-A0A9E5RZ31-F1
#
_entry.id   AF-A0A9E5RZ31-F1
#
_cell.length_a   1.000
_cell.length_b   1.000
_cell.length_c   1.000
_cell.angle_alpha   90.00
_cell.angle_beta   90.00
_cell.angle_gamma   90.00
#
_symmetry.space_group_name_H-M   'P 1'
#
loop_
_entity.id
_entity.type
_entity.pdbx_description
1 polymer ?
#
loop_
_entity_poly.entity_id
_entity_poly.type
_entity_poly.pdbx_seq_one_letter_code
_entity_poly.pdbx_strand_id
1 'polypeptide(L)'
;MYKPFLEFLEKELFRRFDLQNRAIPSGLELNVSDRGRHPATIRSWCYQCQELRKIRYTYIDAGEASQIFNSVIYPNHYYDLPLLGIDFLSFGKVKNLIVLDFQPLFQDAGYQQKYIDPLKFLHDKYPDLAQNLEMKFYDANQYFSKYLLFAKTDSHTVSTRVFAAFQDYLNLYWQMLEEAQPLTDESDIQRIIKAQKDYDQYSAERDPASGLFSSYFGHEWSEKFLHEFLFEDAVPLATSVRK
;
A
#
# COMPACT_ATOMS: atom_id res chain seq x y z
N MET A 1 -15.97 2.20 8.19
CA MET A 1 -15.26 3.40 7.73
C MET A 1 -14.68 3.22 6.34
N TYR A 2 -13.72 2.31 6.11
CA TYR A 2 -13.02 2.23 4.80
C TYR A 2 -13.66 1.34 3.73
N LYS A 3 -14.75 0.64 4.03
CA LYS A 3 -15.47 -0.19 3.04
C LYS A 3 -15.78 0.52 1.72
N PRO A 4 -16.22 1.80 1.69
CA PRO A 4 -16.43 2.52 0.43
C PRO A 4 -15.17 2.69 -0.42
N PHE A 5 -13.98 2.76 0.19
CA PHE A 5 -12.70 2.84 -0.53
C PHE A 5 -12.36 1.52 -1.21
N LEU A 6 -12.57 0.40 -0.51
CA LEU A 6 -12.42 -0.94 -1.06
C LEU A 6 -13.37 -1.14 -2.25
N GLU A 7 -14.66 -0.86 -2.07
CA GLU A 7 -15.67 -1.02 -3.12
C GLU A 7 -15.37 -0.14 -4.34
N PHE A 8 -14.87 1.08 -4.12
CA PHE A 8 -14.45 1.96 -5.21
C PHE A 8 -13.21 1.43 -5.95
N LEU A 9 -12.19 0.96 -5.21
CA LEU A 9 -10.99 0.37 -5.82
C LEU A 9 -11.35 -0.84 -6.67
N GLU A 10 -12.13 -1.77 -6.11
CA GLU A 10 -12.62 -2.94 -6.84
C GLU A 10 -13.36 -2.54 -8.11
N LYS A 11 -14.33 -1.63 -8.00
CA LYS A 11 -15.10 -1.16 -9.14
C LYS A 11 -14.20 -0.57 -10.24
N GLU A 12 -13.23 0.26 -9.89
CA GLU A 12 -12.32 0.84 -10.88
C GLU A 12 -11.43 -0.22 -11.52
N LEU A 13 -10.85 -1.14 -10.73
CA LEU A 13 -9.99 -2.20 -11.23
C LEU A 13 -10.74 -3.13 -12.20
N PHE A 14 -11.88 -3.67 -11.79
CA PHE A 14 -12.68 -4.61 -12.60
C PHE A 14 -13.33 -3.95 -13.82
N ARG A 15 -13.51 -2.62 -13.80
CA ARG A 15 -14.01 -1.88 -14.97
C ARG A 15 -12.92 -1.60 -16.00
N ARG A 16 -11.69 -1.39 -15.55
CA ARG A 16 -10.57 -0.93 -16.41
C ARG A 16 -9.71 -2.05 -16.96
N PHE A 17 -9.52 -3.12 -16.20
CA PHE A 17 -8.54 -4.15 -16.50
C PHE A 17 -9.18 -5.53 -16.62
N ASP A 18 -8.64 -6.36 -17.50
CA ASP A 18 -8.93 -7.79 -17.54
C ASP A 18 -8.14 -8.50 -16.43
N LEU A 19 -8.69 -8.47 -15.21
CA LEU A 19 -8.03 -8.96 -14.01
C LEU A 19 -8.01 -10.49 -13.95
N GLN A 20 -6.85 -11.03 -13.65
CA GLN A 20 -6.67 -12.43 -13.28
C GLN A 20 -6.46 -12.55 -11.78
N ASN A 21 -7.09 -13.55 -11.16
CA ASN A 21 -6.82 -13.89 -9.77
C ASN A 21 -5.35 -14.29 -9.62
N ARG A 22 -4.68 -13.71 -8.63
CA ARG A 22 -3.34 -14.11 -8.23
C ARG A 22 -3.42 -14.91 -6.93
N ALA A 23 -2.71 -16.03 -6.88
CA ALA A 23 -2.77 -16.92 -5.73
C ALA A 23 -2.33 -16.21 -4.44
N ILE A 24 -3.12 -16.38 -3.39
CA ILE A 24 -2.79 -15.99 -2.02
C ILE A 24 -2.41 -17.27 -1.27
N PRO A 25 -1.33 -17.29 -0.48
CA PRO A 25 -0.99 -18.45 0.34
C PRO A 25 -2.15 -18.86 1.24
N SER A 26 -2.37 -20.16 1.38
CA SER A 26 -3.55 -20.70 2.07
C SER A 26 -3.64 -20.21 3.52
N GLY A 27 -4.82 -19.70 3.89
CA GLY A 27 -5.09 -19.17 5.22
C GLY A 27 -4.72 -17.70 5.40
N LEU A 28 -4.22 -17.03 4.35
CA LEU A 28 -3.95 -15.59 4.36
C LEU A 28 -5.05 -14.77 3.66
N GLU A 29 -5.94 -15.42 2.89
CA GLU A 29 -7.07 -14.77 2.21
C GLU A 29 -8.17 -14.30 3.17
N LEU A 30 -8.35 -15.04 4.28
CA LEU A 30 -9.32 -14.75 5.32
C LEU A 30 -8.81 -15.33 6.64
N ASN A 31 -8.80 -14.51 7.68
CA ASN A 31 -8.64 -14.99 9.05
C ASN A 31 -9.62 -14.25 9.96
N VAL A 32 -10.28 -15.01 10.83
CA VAL A 32 -11.17 -14.49 11.87
C VAL A 32 -10.49 -14.79 13.20
N SER A 33 -10.09 -13.73 13.89
CA SER A 33 -9.49 -13.84 15.19
C SER A 33 -10.54 -13.76 16.29
N ASP A 34 -10.49 -14.75 17.17
CA ASP A 34 -11.17 -14.74 18.47
C ASP A 34 -10.25 -14.23 19.60
N ARG A 35 -9.05 -13.73 19.26
CA ARG A 35 -8.10 -13.17 20.24
C ARG A 35 -8.51 -11.74 20.61
N GLY A 36 -8.25 -11.37 21.87
CA GLY A 36 -8.53 -10.02 22.38
C GLY A 36 -9.96 -9.82 22.86
N ARG A 37 -10.36 -8.57 23.10
CA ARG A 37 -11.71 -8.21 23.58
C ARG A 37 -12.75 -8.11 22.46
N HIS A 38 -12.31 -7.96 21.21
CA HIS A 38 -13.18 -7.78 20.05
C HIS A 38 -12.70 -8.70 18.93
N PRO A 39 -13.61 -9.48 18.31
CA PRO A 39 -13.24 -10.29 17.15
C PRO A 39 -12.76 -9.38 16.03
N ALA A 40 -11.70 -9.80 15.34
CA ALA A 40 -11.15 -9.09 14.20
C ALA A 40 -11.18 -9.99 12.97
N THR A 41 -11.72 -9.50 11.86
CA THR A 41 -11.66 -10.19 10.57
C THR A 41 -10.67 -9.49 9.69
N ILE A 42 -9.73 -10.23 9.11
CA ILE A 42 -8.89 -9.77 8.01
C ILE A 42 -9.29 -10.50 6.74
N ARG A 43 -9.42 -9.75 5.64
CA ARG A 43 -9.64 -10.28 4.30
C ARG A 43 -8.63 -9.67 3.35
N SER A 44 -8.09 -10.49 2.47
CA SER A 44 -7.09 -10.09 1.50
C SER A 44 -7.47 -10.56 0.11
N TRP A 45 -7.15 -9.74 -0.88
CA TRP A 45 -7.39 -10.03 -2.28
C TRP A 45 -6.12 -9.74 -3.08
N CYS A 46 -5.93 -10.50 -4.16
CA CYS A 46 -4.77 -10.34 -5.03
C CYS A 46 -5.11 -10.63 -6.48
N TYR A 47 -4.72 -9.72 -7.35
CA TYR A 47 -4.93 -9.82 -8.79
C TYR A 47 -3.68 -9.42 -9.56
N GLN A 48 -3.70 -9.68 -10.85
CA GLN A 48 -2.71 -9.24 -11.81
C GLN A 48 -3.38 -8.98 -13.16
N CYS A 49 -2.76 -8.15 -13.99
CA CYS A 49 -3.10 -7.98 -15.40
C CYS A 49 -1.81 -7.74 -16.20
N GLN A 50 -1.92 -7.40 -17.49
CA GLN A 50 -0.76 -7.17 -18.35
C GLN A 50 0.15 -6.06 -17.80
N GLU A 51 -0.43 -4.95 -17.38
CA GLU A 51 0.26 -3.74 -16.93
C GLU A 51 0.68 -3.80 -15.45
N LEU A 52 -0.02 -4.60 -14.64
CA LEU A 52 0.14 -4.64 -13.19
C LEU A 52 0.43 -6.08 -12.75
N ARG A 53 1.69 -6.35 -12.35
CA ARG A 53 2.09 -7.71 -11.95
C ARG A 53 1.47 -8.16 -10.63
N LYS A 54 1.10 -7.21 -9.75
CA LYS A 54 0.51 -7.49 -8.44
C LYS A 54 -0.37 -6.33 -8.02
N ILE A 55 -1.62 -6.62 -7.74
CA ILE A 55 -2.54 -5.70 -7.07
C ILE A 55 -2.97 -6.41 -5.81
N ARG A 56 -2.49 -5.97 -4.64
CA ARG A 56 -2.92 -6.54 -3.36
C ARG A 56 -3.65 -5.50 -2.56
N TYR A 57 -4.76 -5.90 -1.94
CA TYR A 57 -5.43 -5.07 -0.95
C TYR A 57 -5.97 -5.94 0.18
N THR A 58 -6.03 -5.35 1.37
CA THR A 58 -6.41 -6.00 2.62
C THR A 58 -7.33 -5.09 3.41
N TYR A 59 -8.39 -5.67 3.95
CA TYR A 59 -9.31 -5.00 4.84
C TYR A 59 -9.35 -5.73 6.19
N ILE A 60 -9.11 -4.98 7.27
CA ILE A 60 -9.28 -5.46 8.64
C ILE A 60 -10.48 -4.75 9.25
N ASP A 61 -11.39 -5.52 9.83
CA ASP A 61 -12.52 -5.03 10.61
C ASP A 61 -12.49 -5.64 12.01
N ALA A 62 -12.20 -4.80 13.01
CA ALA A 62 -12.33 -5.10 14.43
C ALA A 62 -13.41 -4.20 15.08
N GLY A 63 -14.44 -3.82 14.32
CA GLY A 63 -15.51 -2.95 14.78
C GLY A 63 -15.03 -1.56 15.17
N GLU A 64 -15.49 -1.05 16.32
CA GLU A 64 -15.08 0.26 16.83
C GLU A 64 -13.61 0.30 17.29
N ALA A 65 -12.95 -0.85 17.50
CA ALA A 65 -11.59 -0.91 18.02
C ALA A 65 -10.56 -0.51 16.96
N SER A 66 -10.69 -1.06 15.74
CA SER A 66 -9.87 -0.65 14.61
C SER A 66 -10.46 -1.07 13.28
N GLN A 67 -10.19 -0.27 12.25
CA GLN A 67 -10.40 -0.66 10.86
C GLN A 67 -9.20 -0.28 10.03
N ILE A 68 -8.78 -1.14 9.10
CA ILE A 68 -7.62 -0.89 8.24
C ILE A 68 -7.99 -1.20 6.80
N PHE A 69 -7.60 -0.32 5.89
CA PHE A 69 -7.57 -0.59 4.47
C PHE A 69 -6.16 -0.32 3.95
N ASN A 70 -5.49 -1.39 3.54
CA ASN A 70 -4.14 -1.35 2.96
C ASN A 70 -4.19 -1.83 1.52
N SER A 71 -3.48 -1.16 0.62
CA SER A 71 -3.33 -1.61 -0.77
C SER A 71 -1.96 -1.19 -1.30
N VAL A 72 -1.35 -2.09 -2.08
CA VAL A 72 -0.18 -1.75 -2.90
C VAL A 72 -0.38 -2.32 -4.29
N ILE A 73 -0.20 -1.46 -5.29
CA ILE A 73 -0.25 -1.82 -6.70
C ILE A 73 1.17 -1.74 -7.27
N TYR A 74 1.63 -2.88 -7.77
CA TYR A 74 2.94 -3.08 -8.35
C TYR A 74 2.80 -3.08 -9.88
N PRO A 75 3.41 -2.11 -10.58
CA PRO A 75 3.47 -2.15 -12.03
C PRO A 75 4.29 -3.35 -12.49
N ASN A 76 3.96 -3.88 -13.66
CA ASN A 76 4.77 -4.91 -14.30
C ASN A 76 6.20 -4.39 -14.52
N HIS A 77 7.20 -5.28 -14.49
CA HIS A 77 8.61 -4.93 -14.59
C HIS A 77 9.01 -4.25 -15.91
N TYR A 78 8.15 -4.31 -16.93
CA TYR A 78 8.30 -3.54 -18.16
C TYR A 78 7.91 -2.06 -18.01
N TYR A 79 7.45 -1.62 -16.85
CA TYR A 79 7.04 -0.24 -16.61
C TYR A 79 7.78 0.31 -15.40
N ASP A 80 8.42 1.47 -15.56
CA ASP A 80 9.11 2.21 -14.51
C ASP A 80 8.15 3.08 -13.67
N LEU A 81 6.86 2.75 -13.60
CA LEU A 81 5.94 3.50 -12.74
C LEU A 81 6.32 3.33 -11.25
N PRO A 82 6.02 4.33 -10.42
CA PRO A 82 6.03 4.16 -8.97
C PRO A 82 4.99 3.12 -8.52
N LEU A 83 5.18 2.54 -7.33
CA LEU A 83 4.12 1.74 -6.71
C LEU A 83 3.04 2.69 -6.19
N LEU A 84 1.77 2.31 -6.30
CA LEU A 84 0.70 3.05 -5.61
C LEU A 84 0.49 2.44 -4.22
N GLY A 85 0.88 3.19 -3.18
CA GLY A 85 0.77 2.79 -1.79
C GLY A 85 -0.41 3.48 -1.09
N ILE A 86 -1.27 2.68 -0.46
CA ILE A 86 -2.44 3.12 0.30
C ILE A 86 -2.39 2.44 1.67
N ASP A 87 -2.41 3.22 2.74
CA ASP A 87 -2.50 2.69 4.10
C ASP A 87 -3.37 3.60 4.96
N PHE A 88 -4.62 3.16 5.19
CA PHE A 88 -5.60 3.89 5.99
C PHE A 88 -5.89 3.10 7.26
N LEU A 89 -5.51 3.64 8.41
CA LEU A 89 -5.66 2.99 9.70
C LEU A 89 -6.56 3.82 10.61
N SER A 90 -7.56 3.18 11.18
CA SER A 90 -8.43 3.76 12.20
C SER A 90 -8.24 2.98 13.49
N PHE A 91 -7.97 3.70 14.59
CA PHE A 91 -7.83 3.13 15.93
C PHE A 91 -8.78 3.86 16.89
N GLY A 92 -9.82 3.15 17.34
CA GLY A 92 -10.89 3.74 18.13
C GLY A 92 -11.72 4.76 17.34
N LYS A 93 -12.40 5.67 18.06
CA LYS A 93 -13.33 6.65 17.46
C LYS A 93 -12.69 7.92 16.91
N VAL A 94 -11.39 8.14 17.13
CA VAL A 94 -10.78 9.47 16.97
C VAL A 94 -9.49 9.47 16.14
N LYS A 95 -8.74 8.38 16.12
CA LYS A 95 -7.39 8.37 15.52
C LYS A 95 -7.41 7.67 14.17
N ASN A 96 -7.55 8.44 13.09
CA ASN A 96 -7.35 7.93 11.74
C ASN A 96 -6.02 8.43 11.20
N LEU A 97 -5.16 7.51 10.76
CA LEU A 97 -3.89 7.76 10.10
C LEU A 97 -4.04 7.42 8.62
N ILE A 98 -3.68 8.36 7.75
CA ILE A 98 -3.84 8.26 6.31
C ILE A 98 -2.46 8.38 5.67
N VAL A 99 -2.09 7.38 4.88
CA VAL A 99 -0.95 7.38 3.98
C VAL A 99 -1.45 7.07 2.57
N LEU A 100 -1.18 7.97 1.62
CA LEU A 100 -1.49 7.78 0.21
C LEU A 100 -0.38 8.41 -0.62
N ASP A 101 0.26 7.61 -1.48
CA ASP A 101 1.45 8.06 -2.20
C ASP A 101 1.70 7.26 -3.49
N PHE A 102 2.42 7.89 -4.43
CA PHE A 102 3.12 7.17 -5.48
C PHE A 102 4.56 6.96 -5.02
N GLN A 103 4.85 5.75 -4.54
CA GLN A 103 6.10 5.38 -3.92
C GLN A 103 7.19 5.23 -4.99
N PRO A 104 8.18 6.15 -5.06
CA PRO A 104 9.17 6.17 -6.13
C PRO A 104 10.10 4.96 -6.07
N LEU A 105 10.32 4.30 -7.21
CA LEU A 105 11.36 3.27 -7.35
C LEU A 105 12.77 3.87 -7.31
N PHE A 106 12.93 5.09 -7.84
CA PHE A 106 14.22 5.74 -8.01
C PHE A 106 14.21 7.19 -7.55
N GLN A 107 15.39 7.68 -7.15
CA GLN A 107 15.60 9.05 -6.67
C GLN A 107 16.32 9.95 -7.69
N ASP A 108 16.62 9.44 -8.89
CA ASP A 108 17.24 10.25 -9.93
C ASP A 108 16.29 11.37 -10.41
N ALA A 109 16.87 12.51 -10.78
CA ALA A 109 16.12 13.72 -11.05
C ALA A 109 15.12 13.55 -12.22
N GLY A 110 15.49 12.77 -13.24
CA GLY A 110 14.62 12.49 -14.38
C GLY A 110 13.36 11.70 -13.99
N TYR A 111 13.54 10.65 -13.18
CA TYR A 111 12.43 9.88 -12.63
C TYR A 111 11.50 10.74 -11.76
N GLN A 112 12.09 11.53 -10.86
CA GLN A 112 11.33 12.41 -9.97
C GLN A 112 10.51 13.44 -10.75
N GLN A 113 11.10 14.04 -11.79
CA GLN A 113 10.38 14.97 -12.67
C GLN A 113 9.25 14.29 -13.45
N LYS A 114 9.47 13.07 -13.93
CA LYS A 114 8.50 12.32 -14.74
C LYS A 114 7.30 11.85 -13.91
N TYR A 115 7.53 11.28 -12.73
CA TYR A 115 6.50 10.56 -11.98
C TYR A 115 6.07 11.21 -10.68
N ILE A 116 6.96 11.97 -10.03
CA ILE A 116 6.68 12.52 -8.71
C ILE A 116 6.22 13.97 -8.80
N ASP A 117 6.84 14.82 -9.63
CA ASP A 117 6.42 16.22 -9.81
C ASP A 117 4.94 16.40 -10.19
N PRO A 118 4.30 15.52 -11.00
CA PRO A 118 2.87 15.62 -11.27
C PRO A 118 1.98 15.51 -10.02
N LEU A 119 2.42 14.78 -8.98
CA LEU A 119 1.68 14.68 -7.72
C LEU A 119 1.54 16.02 -7.02
N LYS A 120 2.42 16.99 -7.28
CA LYS A 120 2.37 18.31 -6.64
C LYS A 120 0.98 18.95 -6.75
N PHE A 121 0.35 18.84 -7.92
CA PHE A 121 -0.96 19.43 -8.15
C PHE A 121 -2.02 18.83 -7.21
N LEU A 122 -2.02 17.50 -7.04
CA LEU A 122 -2.95 16.84 -6.13
C LEU A 122 -2.58 17.11 -4.66
N HIS A 123 -1.30 17.09 -4.32
CA HIS A 123 -0.84 17.43 -2.98
C HIS A 123 -1.30 18.85 -2.56
N ASP A 124 -1.13 19.84 -3.43
CA ASP A 124 -1.57 21.22 -3.18
C ASP A 124 -3.11 21.36 -3.09
N LYS A 125 -3.87 20.45 -3.72
CA LYS A 125 -5.35 20.39 -3.64
C LYS A 125 -5.85 19.84 -2.29
N TYR A 126 -5.01 19.07 -1.58
CA TYR A 126 -5.34 18.41 -0.32
C TYR A 126 -4.39 18.81 0.84
N PRO A 127 -4.23 20.11 1.14
CA PRO A 127 -3.27 20.58 2.14
C PRO A 127 -3.59 20.07 3.56
N ASP A 128 -4.86 19.80 3.86
CA ASP A 128 -5.33 19.20 5.11
C ASP A 128 -4.84 17.76 5.31
N LEU A 129 -4.47 17.08 4.22
CA LEU A 129 -3.96 15.72 4.21
C LEU A 129 -2.43 15.63 4.07
N ALA A 130 -1.76 16.76 3.90
CA ALA A 130 -0.30 16.88 3.77
C ALA A 130 0.31 17.47 5.04
N GLN A 131 0.14 16.78 6.16
CA GLN A 131 0.59 17.28 7.46
C GLN A 131 2.08 16.98 7.67
N ASN A 132 2.80 17.89 8.34
CA ASN A 132 4.20 17.67 8.70
C ASN A 132 4.33 16.73 9.91
N LEU A 133 3.95 15.47 9.72
CA LEU A 133 4.04 14.42 10.72
C LEU A 133 5.39 13.71 10.61
N GLU A 134 5.99 13.40 11.75
CA GLU A 134 7.22 12.60 11.80
C GLU A 134 6.93 11.14 11.40
N MET A 135 7.67 10.63 10.41
CA MET A 135 7.75 9.19 10.13
C MET A 135 8.71 8.54 11.12
N LYS A 136 8.16 7.77 12.07
CA LYS A 136 8.98 7.16 13.13
C LYS A 136 9.70 5.89 12.71
N PHE A 137 9.12 5.14 11.76
CA PHE A 137 9.59 3.81 11.38
C PHE A 137 10.22 3.81 9.98
N TYR A 138 9.70 4.65 9.09
CA TYR A 138 10.20 4.80 7.74
C TYR A 138 11.20 5.94 7.63
N ASP A 139 12.19 5.77 6.75
CA ASP A 139 12.97 6.88 6.21
C ASP A 139 12.13 7.56 5.12
N ALA A 140 11.75 8.82 5.36
CA ALA A 140 10.95 9.61 4.43
C ALA A 140 11.64 9.82 3.06
N ASN A 141 12.94 9.57 2.95
CA ASN A 141 13.70 9.69 1.70
C ASN A 141 13.82 8.37 0.93
N GLN A 142 13.29 7.27 1.44
CA GLN A 142 13.32 5.95 0.80
C GLN A 142 11.91 5.47 0.52
N TYR A 143 11.56 5.37 -0.77
CA TYR A 143 10.27 4.91 -1.28
C TYR A 143 9.04 5.74 -0.88
N PHE A 144 9.24 6.95 -0.36
CA PHE A 144 8.19 7.95 -0.21
C PHE A 144 8.46 9.14 -1.12
N SER A 145 7.41 9.67 -1.71
CA SER A 145 7.48 10.87 -2.52
C SER A 145 7.45 12.11 -1.63
N LYS A 146 8.04 13.20 -2.12
CA LYS A 146 7.94 14.53 -1.48
C LYS A 146 6.51 15.11 -1.50
N TYR A 147 5.55 14.43 -2.13
CA TYR A 147 4.14 14.81 -2.26
C TYR A 147 3.18 13.77 -1.66
N LEU A 148 3.70 12.89 -0.80
CA LEU A 148 2.96 12.04 0.11
C LEU A 148 1.80 12.80 0.79
N LEU A 149 0.61 12.19 0.81
CA LEU A 149 -0.42 12.57 1.76
C LEU A 149 -0.23 11.76 3.04
N PHE A 150 0.20 12.44 4.10
CA PHE A 150 0.35 11.87 5.44
C PHE A 150 -0.40 12.70 6.46
N ALA A 151 -1.46 12.14 7.04
CA ALA A 151 -2.35 12.88 7.91
C ALA A 151 -2.87 12.08 9.08
N LYS A 152 -3.08 12.77 10.21
CA LYS A 152 -3.99 12.33 11.26
C LYS A 152 -5.27 13.14 11.16
N THR A 153 -6.40 12.45 11.06
CA THR A 153 -7.67 13.13 10.80
C THR A 153 -8.88 12.43 11.42
N ASP A 154 -10.04 13.08 11.33
CA ASP A 154 -11.31 12.59 11.86
C ASP A 154 -12.13 11.81 10.81
N SER A 155 -13.16 11.11 11.27
CA SER A 155 -14.02 10.27 10.43
C SER A 155 -14.78 11.03 9.33
N HIS A 156 -15.15 12.29 9.58
CA HIS A 156 -15.83 13.12 8.58
C HIS A 156 -14.87 13.46 7.44
N THR A 157 -13.65 13.88 7.78
CA THR A 157 -12.59 14.15 6.81
C THR A 157 -12.22 12.90 6.02
N VAL A 158 -12.19 11.71 6.65
CA VAL A 158 -12.01 10.43 5.94
C VAL A 158 -13.09 10.23 4.87
N SER A 159 -14.36 10.35 5.25
CA SER A 159 -15.49 10.09 4.34
C SER A 159 -15.65 11.13 3.21
N THR A 160 -14.97 12.27 3.30
CA THR A 160 -15.11 13.38 2.36
C THR A 160 -13.80 13.67 1.64
N ARG A 161 -12.84 14.31 2.32
CA ARG A 161 -11.58 14.78 1.76
C ARG A 161 -10.65 13.63 1.38
N VAL A 162 -10.49 12.63 2.25
CA VAL A 162 -9.62 11.47 1.96
C VAL A 162 -10.20 10.64 0.82
N PHE A 163 -11.53 10.45 0.79
CA PHE A 163 -12.17 9.74 -0.31
C PHE A 163 -11.99 10.48 -1.65
N ALA A 164 -12.16 11.81 -1.68
CA ALA A 164 -11.89 12.61 -2.87
C ALA A 164 -10.42 12.54 -3.32
N ALA A 165 -9.47 12.64 -2.38
CA ALA A 165 -8.05 12.49 -2.66
C ALA A 165 -7.72 11.11 -3.22
N PHE A 166 -8.27 10.06 -2.63
CA PHE A 166 -8.12 8.68 -3.09
C PHE A 166 -8.58 8.51 -4.55
N GLN A 167 -9.75 9.06 -4.90
CA GLN A 167 -10.26 9.00 -6.27
C GLN A 167 -9.35 9.75 -7.26
N ASP A 168 -8.88 10.95 -6.89
CA ASP A 168 -8.00 11.74 -7.74
C ASP A 168 -6.63 11.08 -7.95
N TYR A 169 -6.04 10.52 -6.88
CA TYR A 169 -4.76 9.81 -6.96
C TYR A 169 -4.88 8.56 -7.82
N LEU A 170 -5.96 7.78 -7.67
CA LEU A 170 -6.22 6.63 -8.55
C LEU A 170 -6.35 7.08 -10.01
N ASN A 171 -7.13 8.12 -10.28
CA ASN A 171 -7.30 8.63 -11.64
C ASN A 171 -5.98 9.07 -12.27
N LEU A 172 -5.13 9.78 -11.53
CA LEU A 172 -3.80 10.17 -12.01
C LEU A 172 -2.90 8.94 -12.25
N TYR A 173 -2.95 7.94 -11.37
CA TYR A 173 -2.16 6.72 -11.53
C TYR A 173 -2.58 5.96 -12.79
N TRP A 174 -3.88 5.89 -13.07
CA TRP A 174 -4.42 5.28 -14.29
C TRP A 174 -4.00 6.04 -15.54
N GLN A 175 -4.04 7.38 -15.52
CA GLN A 175 -3.55 8.19 -16.64
C GLN A 175 -2.06 7.93 -16.91
N MET A 176 -1.22 7.89 -15.87
CA MET A 176 0.20 7.57 -16.01
C MET A 176 0.42 6.17 -16.59
N LEU A 177 -0.40 5.19 -16.18
CA LEU A 177 -0.30 3.81 -16.66
C LEU A 177 -0.73 3.70 -18.13
N GLU A 178 -1.80 4.39 -18.53
CA GLU A 178 -2.31 4.44 -19.91
C GLU A 178 -1.31 5.10 -20.88
N GLU A 179 -0.57 6.11 -20.41
CA GLU A 179 0.45 6.81 -21.21
C GLU A 179 1.79 6.06 -21.26
N ALA A 180 2.05 5.17 -20.30
CA ALA A 180 3.34 4.50 -20.20
C ALA A 180 3.56 3.48 -21.33
N GLN A 181 4.78 3.49 -21.86
CA GLN A 181 5.21 2.54 -22.87
C GLN A 181 6.07 1.44 -22.23
N PRO A 182 5.86 0.15 -22.56
CA PRO A 182 6.70 -0.92 -22.08
C PRO A 182 8.16 -0.70 -22.46
N LEU A 183 9.04 -0.79 -21.47
CA LEU A 183 10.48 -0.81 -21.65
C LEU A 183 10.90 -2.14 -22.28
N THR A 184 11.87 -2.06 -23.19
CA THR A 184 12.39 -3.22 -23.93
C THR A 184 13.86 -3.50 -23.61
N ASP A 185 14.56 -2.55 -23.01
CA ASP A 185 15.95 -2.72 -22.58
C ASP A 185 16.02 -3.61 -21.34
N GLU A 186 16.81 -4.68 -21.43
CA GLU A 186 16.93 -5.66 -20.35
C GLU A 186 17.52 -5.06 -19.07
N SER A 187 18.44 -4.09 -19.19
CA SER A 187 19.06 -3.47 -18.04
C SER A 187 18.08 -2.60 -17.25
N ASP A 188 17.18 -1.89 -17.94
CA ASP A 188 16.10 -1.13 -17.31
C ASP A 188 15.11 -2.06 -16.58
N ILE A 189 14.72 -3.17 -17.23
CA ILE A 189 13.82 -4.16 -16.63
C ILE A 189 14.46 -4.78 -15.37
N GLN A 190 15.74 -5.16 -15.42
CA GLN A 190 16.44 -5.70 -14.25
C GLN A 190 16.56 -4.67 -13.11
N ARG A 191 16.77 -3.39 -13.45
CA ARG A 191 16.80 -2.31 -12.48
C ARG A 191 15.44 -2.16 -11.77
N ILE A 192 14.33 -2.27 -12.48
CA ILE A 192 12.97 -2.22 -11.92
C ILE A 192 12.69 -3.43 -11.03
N ILE A 193 13.03 -4.64 -11.50
CA ILE A 193 12.90 -5.87 -10.70
C ILE A 193 13.61 -5.70 -9.37
N LYS A 194 14.88 -5.25 -9.41
CA LYS A 194 15.66 -5.03 -8.19
C LYS A 194 14.99 -4.00 -7.27
N ALA A 195 14.53 -2.87 -7.82
CA ALA A 195 13.93 -1.81 -7.01
C ALA A 195 12.61 -2.23 -6.32
N GLN A 196 11.78 -3.04 -6.99
CA GLN A 196 10.56 -3.59 -6.37
C GLN A 196 10.90 -4.60 -5.25
N LYS A 197 11.92 -5.44 -5.44
CA LYS A 197 12.39 -6.35 -4.37
C LYS A 197 12.99 -5.62 -3.19
N ASP A 198 13.81 -4.61 -3.45
CA ASP A 198 14.38 -3.75 -2.42
C ASP A 198 13.26 -3.00 -1.66
N TYR A 199 12.20 -2.56 -2.35
CA TYR A 199 11.00 -1.98 -1.72
C TYR A 199 10.33 -2.97 -0.76
N ASP A 200 10.11 -4.22 -1.19
CA ASP A 200 9.50 -5.24 -0.35
C ASP A 200 10.36 -5.49 0.89
N GLN A 201 11.68 -5.65 0.73
CA GLN A 201 12.61 -5.84 1.85
C GLN A 201 12.58 -4.66 2.83
N TYR A 202 12.72 -3.43 2.32
CA TYR A 202 12.69 -2.21 3.12
C TYR A 202 11.37 -2.08 3.88
N SER A 203 10.25 -2.33 3.21
CA SER A 203 8.93 -2.18 3.81
C SER A 203 8.68 -3.25 4.88
N ALA A 204 9.10 -4.50 4.66
CA ALA A 204 8.98 -5.56 5.67
C ALA A 204 9.81 -5.27 6.93
N GLU A 205 11.03 -4.73 6.78
CA GLU A 205 11.89 -4.39 7.93
C GLU A 205 11.37 -3.23 8.77
N ARG A 206 10.56 -2.35 8.16
CA ARG A 206 10.08 -1.11 8.78
C ARG A 206 8.59 -1.12 9.11
N ASP A 207 7.86 -2.17 8.71
CA ASP A 207 6.41 -2.24 8.88
C ASP A 207 5.99 -2.11 10.36
N PRO A 208 5.34 -1.00 10.75
CA PRO A 208 4.91 -0.82 12.13
C PRO A 208 3.68 -1.69 12.47
N ALA A 209 3.05 -2.33 11.47
CA ALA A 209 1.84 -3.12 11.67
C ALA A 209 2.10 -4.53 12.22
N SER A 210 3.36 -5.01 12.23
CA SER A 210 3.76 -6.31 12.82
C SER A 210 3.20 -6.55 14.23
N GLY A 211 3.30 -5.54 15.11
CA GLY A 211 2.75 -5.61 16.48
C GLY A 211 1.22 -5.65 16.51
N LEU A 212 0.57 -4.94 15.59
CA LEU A 212 -0.89 -4.94 15.48
C LEU A 212 -1.41 -6.28 14.98
N PHE A 213 -0.86 -6.79 13.86
CA PHE A 213 -1.23 -8.11 13.33
C PHE A 213 -0.99 -9.19 14.37
N SER A 214 0.15 -9.16 15.07
CA SER A 214 0.47 -10.14 16.11
C SER A 214 -0.54 -10.13 17.25
N SER A 215 -1.07 -8.95 17.61
CA SER A 215 -2.09 -8.83 18.67
C SER A 215 -3.42 -9.46 18.28
N TYR A 216 -3.82 -9.36 17.01
CA TYR A 216 -5.05 -9.94 16.50
C TYR A 216 -4.86 -11.40 16.09
N PHE A 217 -3.92 -11.71 15.21
CA PHE A 217 -3.84 -13.00 14.51
C PHE A 217 -2.73 -13.91 15.03
N GLY A 218 -1.89 -13.40 15.93
CA GLY A 218 -0.74 -14.12 16.47
C GLY A 218 0.52 -14.01 15.62
N HIS A 219 1.66 -14.18 16.28
CA HIS A 219 2.98 -13.97 15.68
C HIS A 219 3.20 -14.82 14.42
N GLU A 220 2.99 -16.15 14.49
CA GLU A 220 3.26 -17.04 13.35
C GLU A 220 2.45 -16.66 12.11
N TRP A 221 1.15 -16.36 12.27
CA TRP A 221 0.32 -15.94 11.15
C TRP A 221 0.77 -14.59 10.61
N SER A 222 1.17 -13.67 11.48
CA SER A 222 1.58 -12.31 11.12
C SER A 222 2.90 -12.30 10.33
N GLU A 223 3.86 -13.14 10.72
CA GLU A 223 5.13 -13.32 9.99
C GLU A 223 4.89 -13.88 8.58
N LYS A 224 4.03 -14.91 8.46
CA LYS A 224 3.64 -15.45 7.15
C LYS A 224 2.91 -14.39 6.31
N PHE A 225 2.01 -13.63 6.92
CA PHE A 225 1.29 -12.57 6.23
C PHE A 225 2.23 -11.47 5.71
N LEU A 226 3.22 -11.08 6.52
CA LEU A 226 4.21 -10.07 6.14
C LEU A 226 5.09 -10.54 4.98
N HIS A 227 5.69 -11.72 5.09
CA HIS A 227 6.73 -12.20 4.16
C HIS A 227 6.21 -13.04 3.00
N GLU A 228 5.03 -13.63 3.08
CA GLU A 228 4.47 -14.46 2.00
C GLU A 228 3.36 -13.75 1.22
N PHE A 229 2.82 -12.62 1.73
CA PHE A 229 1.74 -11.88 1.08
C PHE A 229 2.01 -10.39 0.91
N LEU A 230 2.25 -9.63 1.99
CA LEU A 230 2.45 -8.19 1.90
C LEU A 230 3.72 -7.84 1.10
N PHE A 231 4.84 -8.46 1.46
CA PHE A 231 6.15 -8.21 0.87
C PHE A 231 6.79 -9.56 0.52
N GLU A 232 6.31 -10.15 -0.57
CA GLU A 232 6.61 -11.54 -0.96
C GLU A 232 8.06 -11.77 -1.39
N ASP A 233 8.75 -10.68 -1.78
CA ASP A 233 10.16 -10.72 -2.16
C ASP A 233 11.08 -10.45 -0.95
N ALA A 234 10.53 -10.12 0.23
CA ALA A 234 11.30 -9.85 1.44
C ALA A 234 11.71 -11.14 2.16
N VAL A 235 12.96 -11.21 2.59
CA VAL A 235 13.47 -12.32 3.39
C VAL A 235 13.47 -11.94 4.88
N PRO A 236 12.93 -12.79 5.77
CA PRO A 236 13.02 -12.55 7.20
C PRO A 236 14.47 -12.41 7.63
N LEU A 237 14.77 -11.39 8.45
CA LEU A 237 16.08 -11.30 9.08
C LEU A 237 16.28 -12.55 9.93
N ALA A 238 17.40 -13.27 9.70
CA ALA A 238 17.71 -14.46 10.46
C ALA A 238 17.64 -14.12 11.96
N THR A 239 16.66 -14.69 12.66
CA THR A 239 16.56 -14.52 14.10
C THR A 239 17.83 -15.12 14.69
N SER A 240 18.67 -14.26 15.27
CA SER A 240 19.71 -14.73 16.18
C SER A 240 18.97 -15.40 17.33
N VAL A 241 18.82 -16.72 17.25
CA VAL A 241 18.29 -17.55 18.32
C VAL A 241 19.22 -17.32 19.50
N ARG A 242 18.82 -16.43 20.41
CA ARG A 242 19.39 -16.39 21.76
C ARG A 242 19.03 -17.72 22.40
N LYS A 243 19.99 -18.65 22.33
CA LYS A 243 20.02 -19.85 23.17
C LYS A 243 20.01 -19.47 24.64
#